data_AF-A0A921EZD0-F1
#
_entry.id   AF-A0A921EZD0-F1
#
_cell.length_a   1.000
_cell.length_b   1.000
_cell.length_c   1.000
_cell.angle_alpha   90.00
_cell.angle_beta   90.00
_cell.angle_gamma   90.00
#
_symmetry.space_group_name_H-M   'P 1'
#
loop_
_entity.id
_entity.type
_entity.pdbx_description
1 polymer ?
#
loop_
_entity_poly.entity_id
_entity_poly.type
_entity_poly.pdbx_seq_one_letter_code
_entity_poly.pdbx_strand_id
1 'polypeptide(L)' 'MIRGLAFSFHGGTKGFINQLAVVIDQLDDEDIHLLDQITQWSWTNDHVIPAGEIQLSAAEIEQRLTKFEHLQLLDYGKPV' A
#
# COMPACT_ATOMS: atom_id res chain seq x y z
N MET A 1 1.10 3.44 -20.78
CA MET A 1 0.41 4.00 -19.59
C MET A 1 0.01 2.82 -18.73
N ILE A 2 0.68 2.65 -17.58
CA ILE A 2 0.35 1.56 -16.66
C ILE A 2 -0.95 1.98 -15.95
N ARG A 3 -2.00 1.16 -16.05
CA ARG A 3 -3.21 1.34 -15.24
C ARG A 3 -2.85 0.92 -13.83
N GLY A 4 -2.58 1.89 -12.96
CA GLY A 4 -2.20 1.64 -11.58
C GLY A 4 -2.93 2.56 -10.62
N LEU A 5 -2.89 2.20 -9.34
CA LEU A 5 -3.51 2.98 -8.26
C LEU A 5 -2.45 3.90 -7.66
N ALA A 6 -2.69 5.21 -7.70
CA ALA A 6 -1.84 6.17 -7.00
C ALA A 6 -2.06 6.05 -5.49
N PHE A 7 -0.96 6.08 -4.73
CA PHE A 7 -0.98 6.03 -3.28
C PHE A 7 -0.01 7.05 -2.66
N SER A 8 -0.11 7.24 -1.35
CA SER A 8 0.82 8.02 -0.56
C SER A 8 0.92 7.43 0.84
N PHE A 9 2.07 7.54 1.48
CA PHE A 9 2.23 7.14 2.87
C PHE A 9 1.48 8.10 3.79
N HIS A 10 0.62 7.57 4.65
CA HIS A 10 -0.12 8.40 5.59
C HIS A 10 0.85 9.03 6.60
N GLY A 11 0.81 10.37 6.70
CA GLY A 11 1.80 11.13 7.50
C GLY A 11 3.24 11.06 6.96
N GLY A 12 3.43 10.65 5.71
CA GLY A 12 4.75 10.48 5.07
C GLY A 12 5.53 9.28 5.61
N THR A 13 6.78 9.12 5.17
CA THR A 13 7.61 7.94 5.50
C THR A 13 7.80 7.74 7.00
N LYS A 14 7.90 8.83 7.78
CA LYS A 14 8.01 8.76 9.25
C LYS A 14 6.70 8.37 9.91
N GLY A 15 5.56 8.86 9.41
CA GLY A 15 4.23 8.48 9.88
C GLY A 15 3.98 7.00 9.63
N PHE A 16 4.31 6.52 8.43
CA PHE A 16 4.22 5.11 8.06
C PHE A 16 5.02 4.20 8.99
N ILE A 17 6.30 4.48 9.23
CA ILE A 17 7.14 3.62 10.11
C ILE A 17 6.60 3.60 11.54
N ASN A 18 6.20 4.75 12.08
CA ASN A 18 5.63 4.84 13.42
C ASN A 18 4.31 4.07 13.53
N GLN A 19 3.43 4.23 12.55
CA GLN A 19 2.13 3.57 12.54
C GLN A 19 2.28 2.07 12.30
N LEU A 20 3.20 1.66 11.42
CA LEU A 20 3.53 0.26 11.17
C LEU A 20 3.92 -0.44 12.47
N ALA A 21 4.78 0.16 13.29
CA ALA A 21 5.17 -0.42 14.58
C ALA A 21 3.98 -0.62 15.55
N VAL A 22 2.90 0.17 15.42
CA VAL A 22 1.69 0.07 16.25
C VAL A 22 0.73 -0.99 15.71
N VAL A 23 0.62 -1.11 14.38
CA VAL A 23 -0.38 -1.98 13.73
C VAL A 23 0.21 -3.29 13.18
N ILE A 24 1.51 -3.53 13.33
CA ILE A 24 2.20 -4.72 12.79
C ILE A 24 1.58 -6.04 13.26
N ASP A 25 1.05 -6.08 14.48
CA ASP A 25 0.38 -7.25 15.05
C ASP A 25 -0.97 -7.55 14.36
N GLN A 26 -1.54 -6.57 13.65
CA GLN A 26 -2.78 -6.69 12.87
C GLN A 26 -2.51 -7.05 11.40
N LEU A 27 -1.25 -7.20 11.00
CA LEU A 27 -0.84 -7.50 9.62
C LEU A 27 -0.45 -8.98 9.51
N ASP A 28 -1.01 -9.64 8.50
CA ASP A 28 -0.66 -11.01 8.15
C ASP A 28 0.58 -11.03 7.24
N ASP A 29 1.20 -12.19 7.04
CA ASP A 29 2.40 -12.33 6.18
C ASP A 29 2.17 -11.76 4.76
N GLU A 30 0.98 -11.96 4.19
CA GLU A 30 0.64 -11.41 2.87
C GLU A 30 0.51 -9.88 2.88
N ASP A 31 0.06 -9.31 3.99
CA ASP A 31 -0.03 -7.86 4.14
C ASP A 31 1.37 -7.23 4.20
N ILE A 32 2.27 -7.85 4.97
CA ILE A 32 3.69 -7.45 5.03
C ILE A 32 4.32 -7.56 3.64
N HIS A 33 4.05 -8.64 2.92
CA HIS A 33 4.59 -8.85 1.57
C HIS A 33 4.06 -7.82 0.57
N LEU A 34 2.77 -7.48 0.65
CA LEU A 34 2.18 -6.44 -0.20
C LEU A 34 2.73 -5.05 0.15
N LEU A 35 2.90 -4.74 1.44
CA LEU A 35 3.52 -3.48 1.88
C LEU A 35 4.96 -3.34 1.39
N ASP A 36 5.75 -4.42 1.45
CA ASP A 36 7.11 -4.42 0.88
C ASP A 36 7.08 -4.06 -0.61
N GLN A 37 6.24 -4.73 -1.41
CA GLN A 37 6.08 -4.41 -2.83
C GLN A 37 5.63 -2.96 -3.06
N ILE A 38 4.68 -2.46 -2.27
CA ILE A 38 4.23 -1.06 -2.34
C ILE A 38 5.38 -0.09 -2.06
N THR A 39 6.22 -0.36 -1.06
CA THR A 39 7.40 0.49 -0.80
C THR A 39 8.41 0.45 -1.93
N GLN A 40 8.58 -0.69 -2.60
CA GLN A 40 9.42 -0.79 -3.80
C GLN A 40 8.82 0.00 -4.98
N TRP A 41 7.50 -0.02 -5.16
CA TRP A 41 6.82 0.77 -6.20
C TRP A 41 6.80 2.27 -5.91
N SER A 42 6.82 2.70 -4.65
CA SER A 42 7.03 4.11 -4.29
C SER A 42 8.34 4.64 -4.88
N TRP A 43 9.39 3.81 -4.89
CA TRP A 43 10.69 4.17 -5.46
C TRP A 43 10.79 3.99 -6.98
N THR A 44 10.16 2.96 -7.54
CA THR A 44 10.34 2.56 -8.94
C THR A 44 9.26 3.08 -9.88
N ASN A 45 8.06 3.36 -9.38
CA ASN A 45 6.86 3.71 -10.16
C ASN A 45 6.19 5.01 -9.68
N ASP A 46 6.92 5.91 -9.01
CA ASP A 46 6.42 7.23 -8.57
C ASP A 46 5.12 7.13 -7.74
N HIS A 47 5.07 6.19 -6.79
CA HIS A 47 3.88 5.92 -5.96
C HIS A 47 2.64 5.43 -6.73
N VAL A 48 2.86 4.65 -7.80
CA VAL A 48 1.79 3.97 -8.53
C VAL A 48 1.89 2.47 -8.32
N ILE A 49 0.83 1.86 -7.81
CA ILE A 49 0.68 0.41 -7.66
C ILE A 49 0.25 -0.20 -9.00
N PRO A 50 1.10 -1.00 -9.67
CA PRO A 50 0.74 -1.64 -10.93
C PRO A 50 -0.20 -2.82 -10.67
N ALA A 51 -1.49 -2.66 -10.97
CA ALA A 51 -2.51 -3.69 -10.75
C ALA A 51 -2.26 -5.00 -11.53
N GLY A 52 -1.38 -4.99 -12.53
CA GLY A 52 -1.02 -6.16 -13.34
C GLY A 52 0.20 -6.95 -12.86
N GLU A 53 0.98 -6.46 -11.89
CA GLU A 53 2.16 -7.17 -11.37
C GLU A 53 1.88 -7.92 -10.06
N ILE A 54 0.71 -7.68 -9.46
CA ILE A 54 0.34 -8.33 -8.21
C ILE A 54 -0.31 -9.69 -8.53
N GLN A 55 0.22 -10.77 -7.95
CA GLN A 55 -0.33 -12.12 -8.09
C GLN A 55 -1.62 -12.35 -7.26
N LEU A 56 -2.36 -11.28 -6.97
CA LEU A 56 -3.60 -11.29 -6.19
C LEU A 56 -4.76 -10.84 -7.07
N SER A 57 -5.97 -11.27 -6.73
CA SER A 57 -7.16 -10.78 -7.41
C SER A 57 -7.36 -9.30 -7.13
N ALA A 58 -7.94 -8.55 -8.08
CA ALA A 58 -8.24 -7.13 -7.89
C ALA A 58 -9.06 -6.84 -6.61
N ALA A 59 -10.00 -7.73 -6.28
CA ALA A 59 -10.80 -7.63 -5.06
C ALA A 59 -9.97 -7.82 -3.78
N GLU A 60 -8.99 -8.73 -3.77
CA GLU A 60 -8.12 -8.96 -2.62
C GLU A 60 -7.16 -7.78 -2.40
N ILE A 61 -6.64 -7.23 -3.51
CA ILE A 61 -5.82 -6.02 -3.47
C ILE A 61 -6.63 -4.86 -2.89
N GLU A 62 -7.85 -4.64 -3.38
CA GLU A 62 -8.73 -3.59 -2.88
C GLU A 62 -9.05 -3.76 -1.39
N GLN A 63 -9.35 -4.99 -0.94
CA GLN A 63 -9.58 -5.27 0.48
C GLN A 63 -8.36 -4.96 1.35
N ARG A 64 -7.16 -5.35 0.92
CA ARG A 64 -5.92 -5.09 1.66
C ARG A 64 -5.54 -3.62 1.66
N LEU A 65 -5.68 -2.93 0.53
CA LEU A 65 -5.50 -1.48 0.47
C LEU A 65 -6.47 -0.77 1.41
N THR A 66 -7.74 -1.19 1.44
CA THR A 66 -8.76 -0.64 2.36
C THR A 66 -8.35 -0.87 3.82
N LYS A 67 -7.82 -2.05 4.14
CA LYS A 67 -7.25 -2.35 5.47
C LYS A 67 -6.10 -1.39 5.80
N PHE A 68 -5.17 -1.14 4.87
CA PHE A 68 -4.05 -0.23 5.09
C PHE A 68 -4.46 1.23 5.28
N GLU A 69 -5.51 1.69 4.58
CA GLU A 69 -6.08 3.01 4.79
C GLU A 69 -6.75 3.14 6.16
N HIS A 70 -7.55 2.14 6.56
CA HIS A 70 -8.13 2.10 7.91
C HIS A 70 -7.07 2.06 9.01
N LEU A 71 -5.96 1.36 8.77
CA LEU A 71 -4.82 1.32 9.70
C LEU A 71 -3.94 2.57 9.63
N GLN A 72 -4.29 3.56 8.79
CA GLN A 72 -3.55 4.80 8.59
C GLN A 72 -2.10 4.56 8.14
N LEU A 73 -1.88 3.53 7.33
CA LEU A 73 -0.57 3.24 6.73
C LEU A 73 -0.43 3.93 5.37
N LEU A 74 -1.47 3.86 4.56
CA LEU A 74 -1.48 4.34 3.18
C LEU A 74 -2.77 5.11 2.90
N ASP A 75 -2.67 6.24 2.21
CA ASP A 75 -3.80 6.90 1.56
C ASP A 75 -3.77 6.51 0.09
N TYR A 76 -4.80 5.85 -0.43
CA TYR A 76 -4.90 5.48 -1.86
C TYR A 76 -6.18 6.04 -2.47
N GLY A 77 -6.22 6.20 -3.80
CA GLY A 77 -7.41 6.72 -4.49
C GLY A 77 -7.55 8.25 -4.52
N LYS A 78 -6.49 9.00 -4.20
CA LYS A 78 -6.44 10.43 -4.53
C LYS A 78 -6.23 10.59 -6.04
N PRO A 79 -7.08 11.37 -6.74
CA PRO A 79 -6.82 11.70 -8.13
C PRO A 79 -5.52 12.52 -8.19
N VAL A 80 -4.51 11.99 -8.88
CA VAL A 80 -3.36 12.75 -9.38
C VAL A 80 -3.77 13.58 -10.58
#